data_AF-A0A7Y3LVM1-F1
#
_entry.id   AF-A0A7Y3LVM1-F1
#
_cell.length_a   1.000
_cell.length_b   1.000
_cell.length_c   1.000
_cell.angle_alpha   90.00
_cell.angle_beta   90.00
_cell.angle_gamma   90.00
#
_symmetry.space_group_name_H-M   'P 1'
#
loop_
_entity.id
_entity.type
_entity.pdbx_description
1 polymer ?
#
loop_
_entity_poly.entity_id
_entity_poly.type
_entity_poly.pdbx_seq_one_letter_code
_entity_poly.pdbx_strand_id
1 'polypeptide(L)' 'MPGILAKIKQFSRSPQGRRAAEQVRRASADPRRRAQAQRLLARLRGRRH' A
#
# COMPACT_ATOMS: atom_id res chain seq x y z
N MET A 1 0.98 21.78 -19.46
CA MET A 1 1.28 20.34 -19.34
C MET A 1 0.85 19.85 -17.97
N PRO A 2 -0.10 18.91 -17.84
CA PRO A 2 -0.45 18.36 -16.53
C PRO A 2 0.79 17.65 -15.95
N GLY A 3 1.27 18.11 -14.79
CA GLY A 3 2.43 17.52 -14.13
C GLY A 3 2.17 16.09 -13.67
N ILE A 4 3.24 15.34 -13.38
CA ILE A 4 3.19 13.92 -12.93
C ILE A 4 2.16 13.71 -11.81
N LEU A 5 2.02 14.68 -10.90
CA LEU A 5 1.03 14.68 -9.81
C LEU A 5 -0.43 14.63 -10.31
N ALA A 6 -0.77 15.37 -11.36
CA ALA A 6 -2.11 15.34 -11.96
C ALA A 6 -2.40 13.97 -12.58
N LYS A 7 -1.39 13.35 -13.21
CA LYS A 7 -1.51 12.01 -13.80
C LYS A 7 -1.68 10.92 -12.74
N ILE A 8 -0.98 11.02 -11.61
CA ILE A 8 -1.17 10.12 -10.45
C ILE A 8 -2.57 10.32 -9.85
N LYS A 9 -3.03 11.57 -9.70
CA LYS A 9 -4.37 11.88 -9.18
C LYS A 9 -5.49 11.39 -10.11
N GLN A 10 -5.26 11.43 -11.42
CA GLN A 10 -6.18 10.89 -12.41
C GLN A 10 -6.13 9.35 -12.44
N PHE A 11 -4.95 8.76 -12.27
CA PHE A 11 -4.76 7.32 -12.19
C PHE A 11 -5.44 6.74 -10.95
N SER A 12 -5.32 7.38 -9.78
CA SER A 12 -6.01 6.96 -8.56
C SER A 12 -7.54 7.09 -8.64
N ARG A 13 -8.04 8.02 -9.47
CA ARG A 13 -9.47 8.15 -9.80
C ARG A 13 -9.93 7.20 -10.91
N SER A 14 -9.01 6.60 -11.66
CA SER A 14 -9.33 5.63 -12.71
C SER A 14 -9.81 4.30 -12.11
N PRO A 15 -10.64 3.53 -12.83
CA PRO A 15 -11.07 2.20 -12.40
C PRO A 15 -9.89 1.25 -12.15
N GLN A 16 -8.76 1.42 -12.85
CA GLN A 16 -7.55 0.62 -12.62
C GLN A 16 -6.87 1.01 -11.29
N GLY A 17 -6.77 2.30 -11.00
CA GLY A 17 -6.23 2.77 -9.72
C GLY A 17 -7.14 2.47 -8.54
N ARG A 18 -8.47 2.52 -8.72
CA ARG A 18 -9.43 2.04 -7.71
C ARG A 18 -9.26 0.56 -7.43
N ARG A 19 -9.13 -0.30 -8.46
CA ARG A 19 -8.87 -1.73 -8.28
C ARG A 19 -7.53 -1.99 -7.58
N ALA A 20 -6.48 -1.26 -7.94
CA ALA A 20 -5.18 -1.36 -7.26
C ALA A 20 -5.29 -0.93 -5.79
N ALA A 21 -5.96 0.20 -5.53
CA ALA A 21 -6.21 0.69 -4.19
C ALA A 21 -7.08 -0.28 -3.38
N GLU A 22 -8.12 -0.88 -3.96
CA GLU A 22 -8.96 -1.89 -3.31
C GLU A 22 -8.23 -3.19 -3.04
N GLN A 23 -7.36 -3.66 -3.94
CA GLN A 23 -6.51 -4.83 -3.69
C GLN A 23 -5.55 -4.57 -2.54
N VAL A 24 -4.89 -3.41 -2.53
CA VAL A 24 -4.04 -2.98 -1.41
C VAL A 24 -4.86 -2.84 -0.14
N ARG A 25 -6.06 -2.27 -0.22
CA ARG A 25 -6.96 -2.06 0.92
C ARG A 25 -7.49 -3.37 1.47
N ARG A 26 -7.82 -4.36 0.64
CA ARG A 26 -8.14 -5.74 1.06
C ARG A 26 -6.93 -6.43 1.69
N ALA A 27 -5.76 -6.32 1.06
CA ALA A 27 -4.53 -6.90 1.59
C ALA A 27 -4.12 -6.26 2.93
N SER A 28 -4.43 -4.98 3.12
CA SER A 28 -4.17 -4.22 4.35
C SER A 28 -5.27 -4.38 5.42
N ALA A 29 -6.51 -4.57 4.98
CA ALA A 29 -7.66 -4.82 5.84
C ALA A 29 -7.62 -6.21 6.48
N ASP A 30 -6.75 -7.09 5.98
CA ASP A 30 -6.53 -8.42 6.55
C ASP A 30 -5.67 -8.31 7.82
N PRO A 31 -6.26 -8.41 9.03
CA PRO A 31 -5.53 -8.18 10.28
C PRO A 31 -4.44 -9.23 10.49
N ARG A 32 -4.62 -10.44 9.94
CA ARG A 32 -3.63 -11.52 10.02
C ARG A 32 -2.35 -11.16 9.27
N ARG A 33 -2.47 -10.62 8.05
CA ARG A 33 -1.30 -10.15 7.27
C ARG A 33 -0.64 -8.95 7.93
N ARG A 34 -1.42 -8.06 8.55
CA ARG A 34 -0.89 -6.90 9.27
C ARG A 34 -0.04 -7.31 10.48
N ALA A 35 -0.49 -8.25 11.29
CA ALA A 35 0.27 -8.79 12.41
C ALA A 35 1.55 -9.51 11.95
N GLN A 36 1.48 -10.25 10.84
CA GLN A 36 2.62 -10.96 10.27
C GLN A 36 3.67 -10.00 9.70
N ALA A 37 3.23 -8.96 8.99
CA ALA A 37 4.08 -7.88 8.50
C ALA A 37 4.71 -7.07 9.64
N GLN A 38 3.95 -6.77 10.70
CA GLN A 38 4.48 -6.11 11.90
C GLN A 38 5.55 -6.95 12.60
N ARG A 39 5.36 -8.28 12.71
CA ARG A 39 6.39 -9.19 13.27
C ARG A 39 7.64 -9.24 12.39
N LEU A 40 7.48 -9.28 11.06
CA LEU A 40 8.59 -9.24 10.12
C LEU A 40 9.37 -7.92 10.20
N LEU A 41 8.66 -6.79 10.23
CA LEU A 41 9.24 -5.47 10.42
C LEU A 41 9.92 -5.33 11.78
N ALA A 42 9.32 -5.85 12.85
CA ALA A 42 9.93 -5.83 14.19
C ALA A 42 11.24 -6.65 14.22
N ARG A 43 11.27 -7.83 13.57
CA ARG A 43 12.50 -8.63 13.42
C ARG A 43 13.57 -7.90 12.61
N LEU A 44 13.19 -7.24 11.51
CA LEU A 44 14.13 -6.46 10.70
C LEU A 44 14.68 -5.25 11.48
N ARG A 45 13.83 -4.57 12.26
CA ARG A 45 14.22 -3.40 13.05
C ARG A 45 15.10 -3.78 14.24
N GLY A 46 14.82 -4.91 14.90
CA GLY A 46 15.63 -5.43 15.99
C GLY A 46 16.98 -6.04 15.56
N ARG A 47 17.19 -6.27 14.26
CA ARG A 47 18.46 -6.77 13.70
C ARG A 47 19.40 -5.67 13.23
N ARG A 48 18.93 -4.42 13.25
CA ARG A 48 19.69 -3.22 12.83
C ARG A 48 20.27 -2.45 14.02
N HIS A 49 20.09 -2.95 15.23
CA HIS A 49 20.58 -2.37 16.48
C HIS A 49 21.41 -3.41 17.23
#